data_AF-A0A6J4RUZ8-F1
#
_entry.id   AF-A0A6J4RUZ8-F1
#
_cell.length_a   1.000
_cell.length_b   1.000
_cell.length_c   1.000
_cell.angle_alpha   90.00
_cell.angle_beta   90.00
_cell.angle_gamma   90.00
#
_symmetry.space_group_name_H-M   'P 1'
#
loop_
_entity.id
_entity.type
_entity.pdbx_description
1 polymer ?
#
loop_
_entity_poly.entity_id
_entity_poly.type
_entity_poly.pdbx_seq_one_letter_code
_entity_poly.pdbx_strand_id
1 'polypeptide(L)'
;MIGRRKKGERAGITETTAATAADPIGARAAEMPGREVTRFGHGSRVPGWDDAVDLDKDPAQIPDPATTPVPAALREEIEAHMAKYPDFRSAAIPALAAAQRVHGWCSPEAIWQAACVMRLTPGYLIGVASFYDMLETQPVGRHSVYVCTNISCSLCGADELLARLEEETEGDPDFNVRHFECLGACDIAPMASVDGIYVGPITLDEVAILVEQIREGTPPLPGKQLRKRKSTDPGAARPVAGDADPGAAPAIEGGADPITPTTTYGTPMGGEITGPPAAIEEAPPPPEEDDDT
;
A
#
# COMPACT_ATOMS: atom_id res chain seq x y z
N MET A 1 39.52 -57.31 -26.24
CA MET A 1 38.78 -58.50 -25.78
C MET A 1 37.93 -58.10 -24.58
N ILE A 2 36.62 -58.02 -24.77
CA ILE A 2 35.64 -57.59 -23.77
C ILE A 2 35.25 -58.81 -22.93
N GLY A 3 35.54 -58.78 -21.63
CA GLY A 3 35.09 -59.76 -20.65
C GLY A 3 34.21 -59.09 -19.60
N ARG A 4 32.90 -59.30 -19.69
CA ARG A 4 31.90 -58.92 -18.68
C ARG A 4 32.19 -59.56 -17.32
N ARG A 5 32.02 -58.82 -16.23
CA ARG A 5 31.41 -59.37 -15.00
C ARG A 5 30.41 -58.38 -14.41
N LYS A 6 29.31 -58.98 -13.96
CA LYS A 6 28.04 -58.41 -13.51
C LYS A 6 27.99 -58.51 -11.98
N LYS A 7 27.28 -57.55 -11.38
CA LYS A 7 26.34 -57.69 -10.25
C LYS A 7 26.95 -57.95 -8.86
N GLY A 8 26.58 -57.13 -7.88
CA GLY A 8 26.88 -57.38 -6.47
C GLY A 8 26.55 -56.21 -5.56
N GLU A 9 25.29 -56.16 -5.16
CA GLU A 9 24.65 -55.27 -4.18
C GLU A 9 25.22 -55.51 -2.77
N ARG A 10 25.37 -54.43 -1.98
CA ARG A 10 24.87 -54.25 -0.58
C ARG A 10 25.82 -53.51 0.36
N ALA A 11 25.25 -52.43 0.91
CA ALA A 11 25.15 -52.05 2.31
C ALA A 11 26.42 -51.91 3.17
N GLY A 12 26.50 -50.72 3.77
CA GLY A 12 26.99 -50.55 5.13
C GLY A 12 28.40 -49.99 5.22
N ILE A 13 28.53 -48.67 5.38
CA ILE A 13 29.68 -48.10 6.06
C ILE A 13 29.13 -47.15 7.12
N THR A 14 29.23 -47.64 8.34
CA THR A 14 29.07 -46.93 9.61
C THR A 14 30.04 -45.76 9.71
N GLU A 15 29.56 -44.70 10.37
CA GLU A 15 30.24 -43.43 10.62
C GLU A 15 31.64 -43.57 11.22
N THR A 16 32.51 -42.62 10.89
CA THR A 16 33.60 -42.21 11.78
C THR A 16 33.62 -40.69 11.83
N THR A 17 33.71 -40.22 13.06
CA THR A 17 33.55 -38.89 13.62
C THR A 17 34.56 -37.85 13.13
N ALA A 18 34.11 -36.59 13.06
CA ALA A 18 34.94 -35.44 13.42
C ALA A 18 34.05 -34.32 13.96
N ALA A 19 34.22 -34.01 15.24
CA ALA A 19 33.57 -32.92 15.93
C ALA A 19 34.25 -31.59 15.62
N THR A 20 33.48 -30.53 15.37
CA THR A 20 33.93 -29.15 15.54
C THR A 20 32.79 -28.25 16.00
N ALA A 21 33.01 -27.65 17.17
CA ALA A 21 32.55 -26.36 17.68
C ALA A 21 31.03 -26.03 17.65
N ALA A 22 30.46 -25.89 18.85
CA ALA A 22 29.10 -25.46 19.10
C ALA A 22 28.84 -24.02 18.63
N ASP A 23 27.81 -23.86 17.80
CA ASP A 23 27.28 -22.59 17.32
C ASP A 23 26.36 -21.97 18.40
N PRO A 24 26.65 -20.77 18.94
CA PRO A 24 25.87 -20.14 20.01
C PRO A 24 24.46 -19.70 19.57
N ILE A 25 24.11 -19.79 18.28
CA ILE A 25 22.75 -19.55 17.79
C ILE A 25 21.82 -20.73 18.11
N GLY A 26 22.34 -21.96 18.15
CA GLY A 26 21.56 -23.17 18.43
C GLY A 26 21.06 -23.27 19.87
N ALA A 27 21.73 -22.60 20.80
CA ALA A 27 21.40 -22.70 22.24
C ALA A 27 20.10 -21.99 22.61
N ARG A 28 19.66 -20.96 21.87
CA ARG A 28 18.38 -20.26 22.12
C ARG A 28 17.16 -20.93 21.50
N ALA A 29 17.34 -21.87 20.58
CA ALA A 29 16.23 -22.63 20.00
C ALA A 29 15.71 -23.74 20.92
N ALA A 30 16.52 -24.18 21.90
CA ALA A 30 16.22 -25.34 22.74
C ALA A 30 15.18 -25.07 23.86
N GLU A 31 14.86 -23.81 24.16
CA GLU A 31 13.95 -23.42 25.25
C GLU A 31 12.61 -22.84 24.78
N MET A 32 12.29 -22.93 23.49
CA MET A 32 10.90 -22.69 23.06
C MET A 32 10.15 -24.03 23.09
N PRO A 33 9.20 -24.25 24.02
CA PRO A 33 8.36 -25.44 23.97
C PRO A 33 7.75 -25.49 22.57
N GLY A 34 7.98 -26.61 21.87
CA GLY A 34 7.63 -26.77 20.46
C GLY A 34 6.18 -26.36 20.22
N ARG A 35 5.97 -25.12 19.75
CA ARG A 35 4.69 -24.72 19.24
C ARG A 35 4.48 -25.59 18.03
N GLU A 36 3.54 -26.53 18.13
CA GLU A 36 3.13 -27.36 17.02
C GLU A 36 2.73 -26.43 15.88
N VAL A 37 3.62 -26.26 14.90
CA VAL A 37 3.30 -25.52 13.69
C VAL A 37 2.48 -26.47 12.86
N THR A 38 1.17 -26.44 13.07
CA THR A 38 0.21 -27.15 12.23
C THR A 38 0.50 -26.75 10.78
N ARG A 39 1.00 -27.69 9.98
CA ARG A 39 1.11 -27.48 8.53
C ARG A 39 -0.28 -27.75 7.97
N PHE A 40 -0.98 -26.67 7.64
CA PHE A 40 -2.31 -26.76 7.06
C PHE A 40 -2.16 -27.32 5.65
N GLY A 41 -2.71 -28.52 5.42
CA GLY A 41 -2.96 -29.02 4.05
C GLY A 41 -3.93 -28.07 3.33
N HIS A 42 -4.01 -28.20 2.00
CA HIS A 42 -4.85 -27.37 1.12
C HIS A 42 -6.22 -27.05 1.75
N GLY A 43 -6.43 -25.79 2.14
CA GLY A 43 -7.66 -25.29 2.78
C GLY A 43 -7.44 -23.93 3.44
N SER A 44 -8.27 -22.94 3.11
CA SER A 44 -8.25 -21.62 3.76
C SER A 44 -8.77 -21.72 5.20
N ARG A 45 -8.26 -20.87 6.11
CA ARG A 45 -8.79 -20.76 7.49
C ARG A 45 -10.02 -19.86 7.59
N VAL A 46 -10.43 -19.24 6.49
CA VAL A 46 -11.59 -18.36 6.46
C VAL A 46 -12.85 -19.25 6.47
N PRO A 47 -13.69 -19.20 7.53
CA PRO A 47 -14.93 -19.96 7.56
C PRO A 47 -15.77 -19.68 6.32
N GLY A 48 -16.25 -20.74 5.67
CA GLY A 48 -17.09 -20.66 4.46
C GLY A 48 -16.34 -20.31 3.17
N TRP A 49 -15.01 -20.38 3.15
CA TRP A 49 -14.24 -20.20 1.89
C TRP A 49 -14.47 -21.33 0.87
N ASP A 50 -14.80 -22.53 1.36
CA ASP A 50 -15.15 -23.72 0.60
C ASP A 50 -16.67 -23.89 0.39
N ASP A 51 -17.47 -22.98 0.94
CA ASP A 51 -18.92 -22.97 0.69
C ASP A 51 -19.16 -22.68 -0.80
N ALA A 52 -20.10 -23.43 -1.39
CA ALA A 52 -20.53 -23.15 -2.75
C ALA A 52 -21.09 -21.73 -2.85
N VAL A 53 -20.69 -21.00 -3.89
CA VAL A 53 -21.25 -19.67 -4.16
C VAL A 53 -22.76 -19.81 -4.33
N ASP A 54 -23.53 -19.09 -3.52
CA ASP A 54 -24.98 -18.97 -3.70
C ASP A 54 -25.27 -18.28 -5.04
N LEU A 55 -25.79 -19.07 -5.99
CA LEU A 55 -26.17 -18.62 -7.34
C LEU A 55 -27.59 -18.07 -7.38
N ASP A 56 -28.40 -18.33 -6.35
CA ASP A 56 -29.79 -17.89 -6.26
C ASP A 56 -29.92 -16.53 -5.56
N LYS A 57 -28.84 -16.03 -4.95
CA LYS A 57 -28.83 -14.69 -4.34
C LYS A 57 -29.04 -13.60 -5.38
N ASP A 58 -29.70 -12.52 -4.96
CA ASP A 58 -29.87 -11.33 -5.79
C ASP A 58 -28.49 -10.79 -6.23
N PRO A 59 -28.35 -10.35 -7.50
CA PRO A 59 -27.11 -9.79 -7.99
C PRO A 59 -26.74 -8.54 -7.19
N ALA A 60 -25.44 -8.31 -7.04
CA ALA A 60 -24.93 -7.13 -6.36
C ALA A 60 -25.47 -5.86 -7.04
N GLN A 61 -26.17 -5.03 -6.25
CA GLN A 61 -26.81 -3.83 -6.76
C GLN A 61 -25.80 -2.68 -6.90
N ILE A 62 -25.87 -1.97 -8.03
CA ILE A 62 -25.16 -0.70 -8.21
C ILE A 62 -26.11 0.41 -7.74
N PRO A 63 -25.67 1.32 -6.86
CA PRO A 63 -26.52 2.39 -6.36
C PRO A 63 -27.04 3.31 -7.48
N ASP A 64 -28.35 3.54 -7.53
CA ASP A 64 -28.97 4.40 -8.54
C ASP A 64 -28.72 5.89 -8.24
N PRO A 65 -28.14 6.66 -9.19
CA PRO A 65 -27.96 8.12 -9.06
C PRO A 65 -29.23 8.92 -8.78
N ALA A 66 -30.42 8.41 -9.16
CA ALA A 66 -31.69 9.09 -8.91
C ALA A 66 -32.14 8.99 -7.44
N THR A 67 -31.69 7.97 -6.71
CA THR A 67 -32.14 7.69 -5.34
C THR A 67 -31.04 7.88 -4.31
N THR A 68 -29.78 7.83 -4.72
CA THR A 68 -28.62 7.94 -3.81
C THR A 68 -28.20 9.41 -3.68
N PRO A 69 -28.34 10.03 -2.50
CA PRO A 69 -27.85 11.39 -2.30
C PRO A 69 -26.32 11.38 -2.25
N VAL A 70 -25.69 12.11 -3.17
CA VAL A 70 -24.24 12.31 -3.20
C VAL A 70 -23.97 13.81 -3.11
N PRO A 71 -23.12 14.28 -2.18
CA PRO A 71 -22.70 15.68 -2.14
C PRO A 71 -22.16 16.14 -3.49
N ALA A 72 -22.59 17.30 -4.00
CA ALA A 72 -22.23 17.77 -5.33
C ALA A 72 -20.72 17.89 -5.54
N ALA A 73 -20.00 18.46 -4.57
CA ALA A 73 -18.55 18.58 -4.61
C ALA A 73 -17.85 17.20 -4.66
N LEU A 74 -18.34 16.20 -3.93
CA LEU A 74 -17.80 14.84 -3.97
C LEU A 74 -18.00 14.20 -5.35
N ARG A 75 -19.19 14.38 -5.93
CA ARG A 75 -19.50 13.88 -7.29
C ARG A 75 -18.56 14.49 -8.32
N GLU A 76 -18.45 15.81 -8.34
CA GLU A 76 -17.61 16.54 -9.30
C GLU A 76 -16.15 16.11 -9.20
N GLU A 77 -15.64 15.93 -7.97
CA GLU A 77 -14.27 15.47 -7.76
C GLU A 77 -14.03 14.04 -8.27
N ILE A 78 -14.94 13.10 -7.96
CA ILE A 78 -14.83 11.72 -8.43
C ILE A 78 -14.89 11.67 -9.97
N GLU A 79 -15.81 12.42 -10.59
CA GLU A 79 -15.93 12.50 -12.05
C GLU A 79 -14.66 13.11 -12.68
N ALA A 80 -14.06 14.12 -12.05
CA ALA A 80 -12.80 14.69 -12.48
C ALA A 80 -11.64 13.70 -12.39
N HIS A 81 -11.61 12.82 -11.38
CA HIS A 81 -10.64 11.73 -11.31
C HIS A 81 -10.86 10.67 -12.38
N MET A 82 -12.11 10.25 -12.61
CA MET A 82 -12.46 9.29 -13.66
C MET A 82 -12.04 9.78 -15.04
N ALA A 83 -12.22 11.08 -15.33
CA ALA A 83 -11.86 11.68 -16.61
C ALA A 83 -10.36 11.65 -16.94
N LYS A 84 -9.48 11.44 -15.93
CA LYS A 84 -8.02 11.34 -16.13
C LYS A 84 -7.59 10.02 -16.76
N TYR A 85 -8.46 9.00 -16.76
CA TYR A 85 -8.11 7.64 -17.17
C TYR A 85 -8.99 7.15 -18.32
N PRO A 86 -8.44 6.38 -19.27
CA PRO A 86 -9.24 5.70 -20.29
C PRO A 86 -10.23 4.69 -19.69
N ASP A 87 -9.79 3.94 -18.67
CA ASP A 87 -10.66 3.10 -17.84
C ASP A 87 -10.96 3.83 -16.53
N PHE A 88 -12.23 4.18 -16.32
CA PHE A 88 -12.68 4.90 -15.13
C PHE A 88 -12.45 4.11 -13.82
N ARG A 89 -12.32 2.77 -13.88
CA ARG A 89 -12.01 1.93 -12.71
C ARG A 89 -10.66 2.27 -12.12
N SER A 90 -9.71 2.77 -12.92
CA SER A 90 -8.41 3.24 -12.44
C SER A 90 -8.51 4.41 -11.46
N ALA A 91 -9.65 5.11 -11.41
CA ALA A 91 -9.93 6.16 -10.45
C ALA A 91 -10.44 5.66 -9.08
N ALA A 92 -10.49 4.35 -8.82
CA ALA A 92 -11.06 3.82 -7.57
C ALA A 92 -10.37 4.33 -6.30
N ILE A 93 -9.03 4.33 -6.26
CA ILE A 93 -8.26 4.84 -5.11
C ILE A 93 -8.52 6.34 -4.88
N PRO A 94 -8.35 7.24 -5.87
CA PRO A 94 -8.60 8.65 -5.63
C PRO A 94 -10.08 8.95 -5.34
N ALA A 95 -11.03 8.19 -5.89
CA ALA A 95 -12.43 8.35 -5.56
C ALA A 95 -12.74 7.96 -4.11
N LEU A 96 -12.16 6.86 -3.62
CA LEU A 96 -12.27 6.46 -2.22
C LEU A 96 -11.58 7.45 -1.27
N ALA A 97 -10.41 7.98 -1.67
CA ALA A 97 -9.73 9.02 -0.91
C ALA A 97 -10.58 10.30 -0.80
N ALA A 98 -11.23 10.72 -1.90
CA ALA A 98 -12.16 11.85 -1.88
C ALA A 98 -13.35 11.60 -0.93
N ALA A 99 -13.95 10.41 -1.01
CA ALA A 99 -15.05 10.03 -0.12
C ALA A 99 -14.60 9.98 1.35
N GLN A 100 -13.42 9.42 1.64
CA GLN A 100 -12.84 9.38 2.98
C GLN A 100 -12.60 10.78 3.56
N ARG A 101 -12.12 11.75 2.78
CA ARG A 101 -11.96 13.12 3.31
C ARG A 101 -13.29 13.77 3.69
N VAL A 102 -14.37 13.47 2.97
CA VAL A 102 -15.71 14.00 3.27
C VAL A 102 -16.30 13.33 4.52
N HIS A 103 -16.09 12.02 4.67
CA HIS A 103 -16.73 11.20 5.71
C HIS A 103 -15.82 10.89 6.92
N GLY A 104 -14.55 11.27 6.88
CA GLY A 104 -13.49 10.92 7.83
C GLY A 104 -12.87 9.53 7.61
N TRP A 105 -13.62 8.60 7.02
CA TRP A 105 -13.19 7.23 6.73
C TRP A 105 -14.01 6.65 5.56
N CYS A 106 -13.60 5.52 5.01
CA CYS A 106 -14.34 4.77 3.99
C CYS A 106 -15.57 4.06 4.60
N SER A 107 -16.50 4.84 5.15
CA SER A 107 -17.75 4.36 5.73
C SER A 107 -18.64 3.63 4.69
N PRO A 108 -19.60 2.80 5.11
CA PRO A 108 -20.55 2.18 4.18
C PRO A 108 -21.26 3.21 3.29
N GLU A 109 -21.61 4.38 3.83
CA GLU A 109 -22.21 5.49 3.08
C GLU A 109 -21.22 6.11 2.08
N ALA A 110 -19.96 6.35 2.49
CA ALA A 110 -18.91 6.88 1.64
C ALA A 110 -18.67 5.98 0.43
N ILE A 111 -18.54 4.67 0.67
CA ILE A 111 -18.38 3.66 -0.39
C ILE A 111 -19.63 3.59 -1.28
N TRP A 112 -20.82 3.67 -0.70
CA TRP A 112 -22.08 3.65 -1.46
C TRP A 112 -22.21 4.86 -2.40
N GLN A 113 -21.85 6.05 -1.91
CA GLN A 113 -21.84 7.27 -2.71
C GLN A 113 -20.77 7.21 -3.82
N ALA A 114 -19.55 6.76 -3.51
CA ALA A 114 -18.50 6.58 -4.52
C ALA A 114 -18.89 5.54 -5.59
N ALA A 115 -19.47 4.41 -5.16
CA ALA A 115 -19.98 3.37 -6.05
C ALA A 115 -21.07 3.90 -7.00
N CYS A 116 -21.97 4.76 -6.48
CA CYS A 116 -23.00 5.42 -7.26
C CYS A 116 -22.41 6.26 -8.41
N VAL A 117 -21.43 7.12 -8.10
CA VAL A 117 -20.81 8.02 -9.09
C VAL A 117 -20.00 7.22 -10.10
N MET A 118 -19.19 6.28 -9.63
CA MET A 118 -18.33 5.45 -10.49
C MET A 118 -19.13 4.39 -11.29
N ARG A 119 -20.40 4.16 -10.96
CA ARG A 119 -21.23 3.08 -11.53
C ARG A 119 -20.58 1.69 -11.35
N LEU A 120 -20.04 1.45 -10.16
CA LEU A 120 -19.44 0.18 -9.75
C LEU A 120 -20.24 -0.45 -8.62
N THR A 121 -20.03 -1.75 -8.40
CA THR A 121 -20.62 -2.40 -7.23
C THR A 121 -19.89 -1.94 -5.96
N PRO A 122 -20.58 -1.74 -4.83
CA PRO A 122 -19.93 -1.44 -3.56
C PRO A 122 -18.89 -2.50 -3.17
N GLY A 123 -19.14 -3.78 -3.51
CA GLY A 123 -18.21 -4.87 -3.26
C GLY A 123 -16.85 -4.70 -3.93
N TYR A 124 -16.81 -4.14 -5.14
CA TYR A 124 -15.53 -3.81 -5.81
C TYR A 124 -14.74 -2.78 -4.99
N LEU A 125 -15.39 -1.70 -4.58
CA LEU A 125 -14.75 -0.63 -3.80
C LEU A 125 -14.36 -1.08 -2.39
N ILE A 126 -15.14 -1.95 -1.73
CA ILE A 126 -14.76 -2.59 -0.46
C ILE A 126 -13.48 -3.42 -0.64
N GLY A 127 -13.36 -4.14 -1.76
CA GLY A 127 -12.14 -4.90 -2.07
C GLY A 127 -10.92 -3.99 -2.23
N VAL A 128 -11.08 -2.82 -2.86
CA VAL A 128 -10.00 -1.82 -2.96
C VAL A 128 -9.69 -1.21 -1.59
N ALA A 129 -10.71 -0.75 -0.85
CA ALA A 129 -10.54 -0.11 0.46
C ALA A 129 -9.86 -1.03 1.47
N SER A 130 -10.22 -2.32 1.51
CA SER A 130 -9.61 -3.28 2.43
C SER A 130 -8.20 -3.73 2.02
N PHE A 131 -7.78 -3.46 0.78
CA PHE A 131 -6.46 -3.82 0.29
C PHE A 131 -5.41 -2.74 0.56
N TYR A 132 -5.78 -1.45 0.52
CA TYR A 132 -4.85 -0.33 0.69
C TYR A 132 -4.92 0.26 2.09
N ASP A 133 -3.83 0.17 2.85
CA ASP A 133 -3.77 0.57 4.27
C ASP A 133 -4.02 2.07 4.54
N MET A 134 -3.90 2.93 3.52
CA MET A 134 -4.20 4.37 3.63
C MET A 134 -5.71 4.68 3.63
N LEU A 135 -6.54 3.70 3.26
CA LEU A 135 -7.99 3.82 3.22
C LEU A 135 -8.58 3.23 4.50
N GLU A 136 -9.18 4.08 5.32
CA GLU A 136 -9.67 3.72 6.64
C GLU A 136 -11.01 3.02 6.55
N THR A 137 -11.05 1.72 6.84
CA THR A 137 -12.29 0.94 6.85
C THR A 137 -12.97 0.93 8.22
N GLN A 138 -12.51 1.77 9.16
CA GLN A 138 -13.12 1.98 10.48
C GLN A 138 -13.11 3.48 10.83
N PRO A 139 -13.99 3.93 11.74
CA PRO A 139 -13.93 5.31 12.23
C PRO A 139 -12.58 5.59 12.90
N VAL A 140 -11.91 6.67 12.48
CA VAL A 140 -10.63 7.11 13.03
C VAL A 140 -10.68 8.60 13.40
N GLY A 141 -9.69 9.05 14.17
CA GLY A 141 -9.49 10.46 14.46
C GLY A 141 -9.22 11.30 13.22
N ARG A 142 -9.49 12.61 13.32
CA ARG A 142 -9.31 13.58 12.23
C ARG A 142 -7.87 13.64 11.72
N HIS A 143 -6.89 13.50 12.61
CA HIS A 143 -5.47 13.63 12.32
C HIS A 143 -4.82 12.27 12.19
N SER A 144 -4.26 11.99 11.02
CA SER A 144 -3.55 10.74 10.73
C SER A 144 -2.05 10.91 10.98
N VAL A 145 -1.52 10.22 11.97
CA VAL A 145 -0.10 10.23 12.35
C VAL A 145 0.50 8.84 12.14
N TYR A 146 1.22 8.69 11.04
CA TYR A 146 1.80 7.41 10.62
C TYR A 146 3.30 7.41 10.91
N VAL A 147 3.72 6.60 11.88
CA VAL A 147 5.13 6.49 12.29
C VAL A 147 5.78 5.33 11.53
N CYS A 148 6.83 5.61 10.76
CA CYS A 148 7.57 4.55 10.07
C CYS A 148 8.34 3.71 11.11
N THR A 149 8.02 2.42 11.22
CA THR A 149 8.72 1.47 12.12
C THR A 149 9.56 0.45 11.35
N ASN A 150 9.77 0.64 10.04
CA ASN A 150 10.63 -0.21 9.25
C ASN A 150 12.13 0.04 9.57
N ILE A 151 13.01 -0.86 9.09
CA ILE A 151 14.40 -1.07 9.53
C ILE A 151 15.17 0.23 9.80
N SER A 152 15.22 1.16 8.84
CA SER A 152 16.00 2.39 9.01
C SER A 152 15.49 3.27 10.16
N CYS A 153 14.18 3.35 10.35
CA CYS A 153 13.58 4.14 11.42
C CYS A 153 13.66 3.39 12.76
N SER A 154 13.43 2.07 12.79
CA SER A 154 13.60 1.27 14.00
C SER A 154 15.03 1.34 14.55
N LEU A 155 16.06 1.27 13.68
CA LEU A 155 17.46 1.48 14.09
C LEU A 155 17.76 2.88 14.66
N CYS A 156 16.91 3.86 14.36
CA CYS A 156 17.01 5.23 14.86
C CYS A 156 16.05 5.53 16.03
N GLY A 157 15.41 4.49 16.60
CA GLY A 157 14.54 4.64 17.77
C GLY A 157 13.08 4.99 17.47
N ALA A 158 12.55 4.51 16.34
CA ALA A 158 11.15 4.76 15.97
C ALA A 158 10.13 4.05 16.86
N ASP A 159 10.51 2.94 17.51
CA ASP A 159 9.63 2.21 18.43
C ASP A 159 9.37 3.07 19.69
N GLU A 160 10.40 3.74 20.21
CA GLU A 160 10.26 4.70 21.31
C GLU A 160 9.47 5.95 20.89
N LEU A 161 9.66 6.40 19.63
CA LEU A 161 8.90 7.53 19.08
C LEU A 161 7.40 7.22 18.99
N LEU A 162 7.04 6.03 18.48
CA LEU A 162 5.65 5.59 18.39
C LEU A 162 5.03 5.51 19.79
N ALA A 163 5.69 4.84 20.74
CA ALA A 163 5.18 4.71 22.10
C ALA A 163 4.97 6.08 22.77
N ARG A 164 5.88 7.03 22.54
CA ARG A 164 5.75 8.39 23.09
C ARG A 164 4.59 9.17 22.45
N LEU A 165 4.34 8.99 21.16
CA LEU A 165 3.19 9.60 20.48
C LEU A 165 1.87 9.00 20.97
N GLU A 166 1.80 7.68 21.15
CA GLU A 166 0.63 7.01 21.72
C GLU A 166 0.33 7.49 23.15
N GLU A 167 1.35 7.66 23.99
CA GLU A 167 1.19 8.20 25.36
C GLU A 167 0.71 9.67 25.34
N GLU A 168 1.31 10.53 24.50
CA GLU A 168 0.98 11.96 24.47
C GLU A 168 -0.43 12.24 23.87
N THR A 169 -0.94 11.31 23.06
CA THR A 169 -2.26 11.39 22.43
C THR A 169 -3.30 10.47 23.09
N GLU A 170 -2.95 9.82 24.20
CA GLU A 170 -3.85 8.89 24.88
C GLU A 170 -5.16 9.58 25.29
N GLY A 171 -6.28 8.99 24.86
CA GLY A 171 -7.62 9.52 25.15
C GLY A 171 -8.06 10.70 24.29
N ASP A 172 -7.26 11.14 23.32
CA ASP A 172 -7.61 12.19 22.37
C ASP A 172 -8.27 11.55 21.12
N PRO A 173 -9.60 11.67 20.94
CA PRO A 173 -10.32 11.01 19.85
C PRO A 173 -10.00 11.61 18.47
N ASP A 174 -9.35 12.78 18.42
CA ASP A 174 -8.99 13.44 17.17
C ASP A 174 -7.72 12.85 16.54
N PHE A 175 -6.96 12.04 17.27
CA PHE A 175 -5.71 11.44 16.78
C PHE A 175 -5.88 9.98 16.36
N ASN A 176 -5.32 9.66 15.21
CA ASN A 176 -5.15 8.33 14.68
C ASN A 176 -3.65 8.07 14.54
N VAL A 177 -3.02 7.68 15.65
CA VAL A 177 -1.60 7.31 15.68
C VAL A 177 -1.47 5.82 15.38
N ARG A 178 -0.64 5.47 14.39
CA ARG A 178 -0.32 4.08 14.08
C ARG A 178 1.12 3.90 13.67
N HIS A 179 1.61 2.68 13.85
CA HIS A 179 2.77 2.19 13.13
C HIS A 179 2.45 2.10 11.64
N PHE A 180 3.46 2.32 10.82
CA PHE A 180 3.38 2.16 9.37
C PHE A 180 4.67 1.54 8.85
N GLU A 181 4.56 0.92 7.69
CA GLU A 181 5.70 0.39 6.97
C GLU A 181 6.57 1.51 6.37
N CYS A 182 7.53 1.15 5.51
CA CYS A 182 8.45 2.09 4.91
C CYS A 182 7.73 3.25 4.20
N LEU A 183 7.91 4.46 4.73
CA LEU A 183 7.43 5.72 4.14
C LEU A 183 8.45 6.35 3.16
N GLY A 184 9.56 5.68 2.87
CA GLY A 184 10.51 6.11 1.82
C GLY A 184 11.36 7.35 2.14
N ALA A 185 11.36 7.86 3.38
CA ALA A 185 12.16 9.01 3.80
C ALA A 185 13.27 8.63 4.80
N CYS A 186 14.05 7.60 4.46
CA CYS A 186 15.06 7.03 5.36
C CYS A 186 16.21 8.00 5.71
N ASP A 187 16.41 9.04 4.89
CA ASP A 187 17.41 10.10 5.09
C ASP A 187 17.07 11.09 6.21
N ILE A 188 15.83 11.05 6.69
CA ILE A 188 15.32 11.84 7.82
C ILE A 188 14.79 10.95 8.95
N ALA A 189 15.23 9.70 9.04
CA ALA A 189 14.85 8.79 10.13
C ALA A 189 15.28 9.31 11.52
N PRO A 190 14.50 9.07 12.60
CA PRO A 190 13.15 8.50 12.58
C PRO A 190 12.14 9.56 12.10
N MET A 191 11.15 9.13 11.30
CA MET A 191 10.21 10.03 10.63
C MET A 191 8.76 9.57 10.79
N ALA A 192 7.85 10.51 10.63
CA ALA A 192 6.42 10.26 10.56
C ALA A 192 5.76 11.05 9.43
N SER A 193 4.62 10.56 8.94
CA SER A 193 3.70 11.31 8.10
C SER A 193 2.54 11.81 8.97
N VAL A 194 2.33 13.11 8.97
CA VAL A 194 1.25 13.78 9.72
C VAL A 194 0.33 14.46 8.71
N ASP A 195 -0.87 13.93 8.53
CA ASP A 195 -1.84 14.40 7.53
C ASP A 195 -1.24 14.52 6.11
N GLY A 196 -0.37 13.57 5.75
CA GLY A 196 0.35 13.53 4.48
C GLY A 196 1.64 14.37 4.44
N ILE A 197 1.97 15.11 5.50
CA ILE A 197 3.20 15.89 5.62
C ILE A 197 4.29 15.04 6.28
N TYR A 198 5.37 14.80 5.54
CA TYR A 198 6.50 14.03 6.06
C TYR A 198 7.42 14.90 6.90
N VAL A 199 7.68 14.49 8.13
CA VAL A 199 8.49 15.21 9.13
C VAL A 199 9.55 14.31 9.73
N GLY A 200 10.77 14.84 9.88
CA GLY A 200 11.87 14.16 10.54
C GLY A 200 13.24 14.84 10.31
N PRO A 201 14.30 14.45 11.02
CA PRO A 201 14.33 13.49 12.12
C PRO A 201 13.59 14.02 13.36
N ILE A 202 12.68 13.23 13.93
CA ILE A 202 11.91 13.62 15.13
C ILE A 202 12.64 13.12 16.37
N THR A 203 12.85 13.99 17.35
CA THR A 203 13.39 13.59 18.66
C THR A 203 12.26 13.45 19.69
N LEU A 204 12.48 12.65 20.74
CA LEU A 204 11.44 12.36 21.75
C LEU A 204 10.97 13.61 22.51
N ASP A 205 11.85 14.60 22.69
CA ASP A 205 11.54 15.89 23.31
C ASP A 205 10.66 16.80 22.42
N GLU A 206 10.62 16.54 21.11
CA GLU A 206 9.79 17.30 20.18
C GLU A 206 8.37 16.76 20.06
N VAL A 207 8.07 15.57 20.60
CA VAL A 207 6.74 14.93 20.46
C VAL A 207 5.62 15.80 21.02
N ALA A 208 5.80 16.37 22.21
CA ALA A 208 4.80 17.25 22.82
C ALA A 208 4.55 18.51 21.97
N ILE A 209 5.62 19.08 21.39
CA ILE A 209 5.52 20.24 20.48
C ILE A 209 4.78 19.85 19.21
N LEU A 210 5.08 18.68 18.64
CA LEU A 210 4.44 18.16 17.45
C LEU A 210 2.94 17.96 17.66
N VAL A 211 2.54 17.32 18.77
CA VAL A 211 1.12 17.08 19.11
C VAL A 211 0.38 18.40 19.29
N GLU A 212 0.97 19.37 20.00
CA GLU A 212 0.35 20.68 20.17
C GLU A 212 0.19 21.42 18.84
N GLN A 213 1.19 21.36 17.96
CA GLN A 213 1.11 21.96 16.62
C GLN A 213 -0.05 21.36 15.81
N ILE A 214 -0.27 20.05 15.90
CA ILE A 214 -1.38 19.37 15.24
C ILE A 214 -2.72 19.85 15.82
N ARG A 215 -2.85 19.96 17.15
CA ARG A 215 -4.07 20.47 17.83
C ARG A 215 -4.39 21.91 17.43
N GLU A 216 -3.38 22.76 17.33
CA GLU A 216 -3.53 24.16 16.91
C GLU A 216 -3.77 24.31 15.40
N GLY A 217 -3.64 23.24 14.62
CA GLY A 217 -3.75 23.28 13.15
C GLY A 217 -2.57 24.00 12.49
N THR A 218 -1.42 24.06 13.16
CA THR A 218 -0.18 24.61 12.60
C THR A 218 0.65 23.53 11.91
N PRO A 219 1.52 23.88 10.94
CA PRO A 219 2.30 22.86 10.24
C PRO A 219 3.21 22.09 11.20
N PRO A 220 3.26 20.74 11.12
CA PRO A 220 4.05 19.92 12.03
C PRO A 220 5.54 20.14 11.81
N LEU A 221 6.28 20.42 12.87
CA LEU A 221 7.73 20.67 12.92
C LEU A 221 8.24 21.38 11.65
N PRO A 222 7.89 22.66 11.41
CA PRO A 222 8.08 23.32 10.12
C PRO A 222 9.51 23.31 9.59
N GLY A 223 10.53 23.27 10.46
CA GLY A 223 11.94 23.21 10.10
C GLY A 223 12.43 21.83 9.62
N LYS A 224 11.64 20.78 9.87
CA LYS A 224 12.00 19.37 9.66
C LYS A 224 11.13 18.66 8.61
N GLN A 225 10.36 19.43 7.83
CA GLN A 225 9.52 18.87 6.79
C GLN A 225 10.35 18.47 5.57
N LEU A 226 10.11 17.27 5.05
CA LEU A 226 10.86 16.71 3.91
C LEU A 226 10.82 17.64 2.68
N ARG A 227 9.68 18.29 2.42
CA ARG A 227 9.52 19.22 1.28
C ARG A 227 10.50 20.40 1.28
N LYS A 228 11.07 20.75 2.43
CA LYS A 228 12.08 21.82 2.55
C LYS A 228 13.51 21.30 2.41
N ARG A 229 13.70 19.98 2.46
CA ARG A 229 15.00 19.36 2.30
C ARG A 229 15.39 19.42 0.83
N LYS A 230 16.64 19.78 0.57
CA LYS A 230 17.19 19.66 -0.77
C LYS A 230 17.33 18.18 -1.10
N SER A 231 17.06 17.82 -2.35
CA SER A 231 17.37 16.48 -2.85
C SER A 231 18.84 16.17 -2.56
N THR A 232 19.11 14.92 -2.17
CA THR A 232 20.48 14.42 -1.95
C THR A 232 21.28 14.45 -3.24
N ASP A 233 20.63 14.34 -4.40
CA ASP A 233 21.24 14.61 -5.70
C ASP A 233 21.15 16.12 -6.02
N PRO A 234 22.28 16.84 -6.06
CA PRO A 234 22.30 18.26 -6.40
C PRO A 234 21.76 18.57 -7.80
N GLY A 235 21.82 17.60 -8.73
CA GLY A 235 21.29 17.73 -10.08
C GLY A 235 19.78 17.45 -10.20
N ALA A 236 19.20 16.75 -9.22
CA ALA A 236 17.76 16.43 -9.19
C ALA A 236 16.89 17.56 -8.62
N ALA A 237 17.50 18.61 -8.05
CA ALA A 237 16.80 19.79 -7.56
C ALA A 237 16.27 20.66 -8.73
N ARG A 238 15.36 20.12 -9.54
CA ARG A 238 14.58 20.90 -10.47
C ARG A 238 13.45 21.57 -9.68
N PRO A 239 13.20 22.88 -9.83
CA PRO A 239 12.02 23.49 -9.22
C PRO A 239 10.78 22.77 -9.77
N VAL A 240 10.07 22.06 -8.90
CA VAL A 240 8.70 21.63 -9.18
C VAL A 240 7.86 22.90 -9.26
N ALA A 241 7.24 23.14 -10.41
CA ALA A 241 6.34 24.27 -10.57
C ALA A 241 5.11 24.02 -9.69
N GLY A 242 4.95 24.86 -8.65
CA GLY A 242 3.78 24.88 -7.79
C GLY A 242 4.03 24.27 -6.41
N ASP A 243 4.05 25.13 -5.40
CA ASP A 243 3.93 24.78 -3.98
C ASP A 243 2.50 24.30 -3.65
N ALA A 244 1.98 23.33 -4.41
CA ALA A 244 0.67 22.76 -4.15
C ALA A 244 0.75 21.84 -2.93
N ASP A 245 -0.02 22.22 -1.90
CA ASP A 245 -0.36 21.42 -0.75
C ASP A 245 -0.80 20.00 -1.18
N PRO A 246 -0.22 18.90 -0.65
CA PRO A 246 -0.68 17.54 -0.96
C PRO A 246 -2.14 17.27 -0.57
N GLY A 247 -2.79 18.16 0.19
CA GLY A 247 -4.23 18.16 0.44
C GLY A 247 -5.10 18.65 -0.74
N ALA A 248 -4.51 19.34 -1.72
CA ALA A 248 -5.21 19.83 -2.90
C ALA A 248 -4.73 19.08 -4.14
N ALA A 249 -5.60 18.26 -4.73
CA ALA A 249 -5.35 17.68 -6.04
C ALA A 249 -5.04 18.82 -7.03
N PRO A 250 -3.90 18.81 -7.75
CA PRO A 250 -3.64 19.86 -8.70
C PRO A 250 -4.67 19.76 -9.84
N ALA A 251 -5.34 20.87 -10.11
CA ALA A 251 -6.05 21.07 -11.37
C ALA A 251 -4.98 21.06 -12.47
N ILE A 252 -4.89 19.95 -13.19
CA ILE A 252 -4.15 19.91 -14.44
C ILE A 252 -4.92 20.72 -15.47
N GLU A 253 -4.59 22.01 -15.61
CA GLU A 253 -5.10 22.81 -16.70
C GLU A 253 -4.66 22.19 -18.03
N GLY A 254 -5.63 21.99 -18.92
CA GLY A 254 -5.46 21.27 -20.18
C GLY A 254 -4.37 21.88 -21.07
N GLY A 255 -3.20 21.27 -21.07
CA GLY A 255 -2.17 21.43 -22.09
C GLY A 255 -2.15 20.18 -22.96
N ALA A 256 -2.68 20.30 -24.17
CA ALA A 256 -2.61 19.26 -25.19
C ALA A 256 -1.19 19.20 -25.77
N ASP A 257 -0.26 18.58 -25.03
CA ASP A 257 1.00 18.11 -25.59
C ASP A 257 1.10 16.60 -25.33
N PRO A 258 1.39 15.77 -26.36
CA PRO A 258 1.52 14.34 -26.16
C PRO A 258 2.65 14.09 -25.17
N ILE A 259 2.30 13.45 -24.05
CA ILE A 259 3.22 13.06 -22.99
C ILE A 259 4.24 12.12 -23.62
N THR A 260 5.37 12.67 -24.05
CA THR A 260 6.55 11.86 -24.37
C THR A 260 7.04 11.36 -23.03
N PRO A 261 7.04 10.04 -22.75
CA PRO A 261 7.44 9.53 -21.45
C PRO A 261 8.93 9.77 -21.29
N THR A 262 9.29 10.91 -20.69
CA THR A 262 10.63 11.12 -20.15
C THR A 262 10.62 10.52 -18.76
N THR A 263 10.34 9.22 -18.68
CA THR A 263 10.57 8.48 -17.44
C THR A 263 12.08 8.46 -17.25
N THR A 264 12.53 9.07 -16.16
CA THR A 264 13.85 8.87 -15.58
C THR A 264 13.95 7.46 -14.96
N TYR A 265 13.70 6.44 -15.77
CA TYR A 265 14.52 5.24 -15.66
C TYR A 265 15.89 5.66 -16.20
N GLY A 266 16.96 5.36 -15.46
CA GLY A 266 18.32 5.72 -15.86
C GLY A 266 18.59 5.34 -17.32
N THR A 267 19.47 6.08 -17.97
CA THR A 267 19.94 5.83 -19.34
C THR A 267 20.05 4.33 -19.58
N PRO A 268 19.28 3.74 -20.52
CA PRO A 268 19.40 2.32 -20.79
C PRO A 268 20.85 2.07 -21.17
N MET A 269 21.47 1.07 -20.54
CA MET A 269 22.84 0.64 -20.82
C MET A 269 23.03 0.60 -22.34
N GLY A 270 23.92 1.48 -22.84
CA GLY A 270 24.05 1.78 -24.26
C GLY A 270 24.26 0.52 -25.09
N GLY A 271 23.20 0.09 -25.76
CA GLY A 271 23.19 -0.92 -26.80
C GLY A 271 21.94 -0.66 -27.64
N GLU A 272 22.11 -0.48 -28.94
CA GLU A 272 20.98 -0.33 -29.86
C GLU A 272 20.08 -1.55 -29.74
N ILE A 273 18.84 -1.35 -29.32
CA ILE A 273 17.81 -2.38 -29.33
C ILE A 273 17.38 -2.55 -30.79
N THR A 274 18.11 -3.37 -31.55
CA THR A 274 17.81 -3.67 -32.96
C THR A 274 16.92 -4.91 -33.13
N GLY A 275 16.08 -5.22 -32.13
CA GLY A 275 15.09 -6.29 -32.23
C GLY A 275 13.72 -5.75 -32.61
N PRO A 276 12.93 -6.43 -33.46
CA PRO A 276 11.53 -6.06 -33.64
C PRO A 276 10.81 -6.13 -32.28
N PRO A 277 9.89 -5.19 -31.98
CA PRO A 277 9.13 -5.21 -30.73
C PRO A 277 8.39 -6.54 -30.61
N ALA A 278 8.35 -7.10 -29.40
CA ALA A 278 7.60 -8.32 -29.13
C ALA A 278 6.14 -8.13 -29.54
N ALA A 279 5.62 -9.04 -30.37
CA ALA A 279 4.23 -9.01 -30.78
C ALA A 279 3.34 -9.11 -29.54
N ILE A 280 2.35 -8.23 -29.45
CA ILE A 280 1.26 -8.36 -28.50
C ILE A 280 0.49 -9.61 -28.94
N GLU A 281 0.49 -10.66 -28.12
CA GLU A 281 -0.39 -11.82 -28.35
C GLU A 281 -1.83 -11.34 -28.30
N GLU A 282 -2.51 -11.31 -29.45
CA GLU A 282 -3.95 -11.11 -29.51
C GLU A 282 -4.63 -12.30 -28.85
N ALA A 283 -5.57 -12.02 -27.93
CA ALA A 283 -6.38 -13.04 -27.30
C ALA A 283 -7.14 -13.84 -28.37
N PRO A 284 -7.25 -15.17 -28.25
CA PRO A 284 -7.99 -15.98 -29.20
C PRO A 284 -9.47 -15.55 -29.23
N PRO A 285 -10.12 -15.56 -30.41
CA PRO A 285 -11.52 -15.19 -30.52
C PRO A 285 -12.41 -16.17 -29.73
N PRO A 286 -13.57 -15.71 -29.24
CA PRO A 286 -14.51 -16.56 -28.52
C PRO A 286 -14.99 -17.72 -29.41
N PRO A 287 -15.29 -18.90 -28.84
CA PRO A 287 -15.80 -20.03 -29.60
C PRO A 287 -17.16 -19.71 -30.22
N GLU A 288 -17.35 -20.14 -31.47
CA GLU A 288 -18.62 -20.02 -32.19
C GLU A 288 -19.72 -20.81 -31.47
N GLU A 289 -20.88 -20.18 -31.28
CA GLU A 289 -22.09 -20.83 -30.78
C GLU A 289 -22.58 -21.82 -31.85
N ASP A 290 -22.49 -23.12 -31.57
CA ASP A 290 -23.17 -24.16 -32.32
C ASP A 290 -24.68 -23.99 -32.12
N ASP A 291 -25.33 -23.32 -33.06
CA ASP A 291 -26.80 -23.28 -33.18
C ASP A 291 -27.26 -24.61 -33.80
N ASP A 292 -27.50 -25.61 -32.94
CA ASP A 292 -28.11 -26.88 -33.34
C ASP A 292 -29.39 -27.12 -32.51
N THR A 293 -30.49 -27.12 -33.25
CA THR A 293 -31.89 -27.48 -32.93
C THR A 293 -32.11 -28.71 -32.04
#